data_AF-A0A353FCC6-F1
#
_entry.id   AF-A0A353FCC6-F1
#
_cell.length_a   1.000
_cell.length_b   1.000
_cell.length_c   1.000
_cell.angle_alpha   90.00
_cell.angle_beta   90.00
_cell.angle_gamma   90.00
#
_symmetry.space_group_name_H-M   'P 1'
#
loop_
_entity.id
_entity.type
_entity.pdbx_description
1 polymer ?
#
loop_
_entity_poly.entity_id
_entity_poly.type
_entity_poly.pdbx_seq_one_letter_code
_entity_poly.pdbx_strand_id
1 'polypeptide(L)'
;MSSKRWAYLLLGGVGLILVYVFQAYLDAYSIFFQFKPPEVLNYSSDYKDVDPFSYSVNKLVRYLLNDLFAIAIIYGLFGERIYVRFAFYVMLFGLVVLLPLYLWLFFQHPDGYSSMLSHLHRVVLNPVLMMLLIPAFYYQKTQGGKTDIN
;
A
#
# COMPACT_ATOMS: atom_id res chain seq x y z
N MET A 1 -25.33 -3.20 -9.37
CA MET A 1 -24.09 -2.37 -9.36
C MET A 1 -23.88 -1.81 -10.77
N SER A 2 -23.60 -0.51 -10.91
CA SER A 2 -23.37 0.11 -12.23
C SER A 2 -22.10 -0.44 -12.88
N SER A 3 -22.08 -0.61 -14.22
CA SER A 3 -20.93 -1.14 -15.00
C SER A 3 -19.61 -0.40 -14.73
N LYS A 4 -19.70 0.88 -14.36
CA LYS A 4 -18.54 1.70 -13.97
C LYS A 4 -17.83 1.17 -12.72
N ARG A 5 -18.57 0.59 -11.76
CA ARG A 5 -18.01 0.07 -10.50
C ARG A 5 -17.20 -1.21 -10.72
N TRP A 6 -17.66 -2.07 -11.62
CA TRP A 6 -16.91 -3.27 -12.03
C TRP A 6 -15.60 -2.91 -12.74
N ALA A 7 -15.59 -1.85 -13.54
CA ALA A 7 -14.36 -1.37 -14.16
C ALA A 7 -13.31 -0.95 -13.11
N TYR A 8 -13.70 -0.25 -12.04
CA TYR A 8 -12.77 0.10 -10.96
C TYR A 8 -12.29 -1.10 -10.14
N LEU A 9 -13.15 -2.10 -9.91
CA LEU A 9 -12.76 -3.35 -9.23
C LEU A 9 -11.75 -4.14 -10.06
N LEU A 10 -12.01 -4.30 -11.36
CA LEU A 10 -11.10 -4.97 -12.28
C LEU A 10 -9.79 -4.20 -12.42
N LEU A 11 -9.86 -2.88 -12.56
CA LEU A 11 -8.67 -2.03 -12.68
C LEU A 11 -7.83 -2.05 -11.40
N GLY A 12 -8.45 -2.00 -10.22
CA GLY A 12 -7.76 -2.10 -8.94
C GLY A 12 -7.16 -3.48 -8.71
N GLY A 13 -7.91 -4.55 -9.00
CA GLY A 13 -7.44 -5.93 -8.86
C GLY A 13 -6.31 -6.28 -9.82
N VAL A 14 -6.45 -5.94 -11.11
CA VAL A 14 -5.39 -6.10 -12.11
C VAL A 14 -4.19 -5.23 -11.75
N GLY A 15 -4.42 -3.99 -11.30
CA GLY A 15 -3.36 -3.09 -10.84
C GLY A 15 -2.54 -3.68 -9.70
N LEU A 16 -3.19 -4.27 -8.69
CA LEU A 16 -2.51 -4.97 -7.59
C LEU A 16 -1.71 -6.18 -8.08
N ILE A 17 -2.28 -6.99 -8.98
CA ILE A 17 -1.56 -8.13 -9.56
C ILE A 17 -0.35 -7.66 -10.37
N LEU A 18 -0.50 -6.60 -11.16
CA LEU A 18 0.62 -6.01 -11.90
C LEU A 18 1.69 -5.47 -10.95
N VAL A 19 1.33 -4.71 -9.91
CA VAL A 19 2.32 -4.24 -8.92
C VAL A 19 3.02 -5.42 -8.26
N TYR A 20 2.31 -6.51 -7.96
CA TYR A 20 2.89 -7.72 -7.38
C TYR A 20 3.82 -8.46 -8.34
N VAL A 21 3.43 -8.63 -9.61
CA VAL A 21 4.23 -9.31 -10.64
C VAL A 21 5.46 -8.48 -11.02
N PHE A 22 5.26 -7.17 -11.20
CA PHE A 22 6.32 -6.22 -11.51
C PHE A 22 7.13 -5.82 -10.27
N GLN A 23 6.77 -6.28 -9.06
CA GLN A 23 7.57 -6.00 -7.86
C GLN A 23 9.00 -6.56 -7.98
N ALA A 24 9.26 -7.57 -8.81
CA ALA A 24 10.61 -8.07 -9.05
C ALA A 24 11.43 -7.17 -9.98
N TYR A 25 10.75 -6.33 -10.78
CA TYR A 25 11.33 -5.48 -11.83
C TYR A 25 11.16 -3.97 -11.57
N LEU A 26 10.38 -3.57 -10.56
CA LEU A 26 10.13 -2.18 -10.24
C LEU A 26 11.31 -1.59 -9.46
N ASP A 27 12.33 -1.19 -10.21
CA ASP A 27 13.35 -0.24 -9.77
C ASP A 27 12.95 1.18 -10.18
N ALA A 28 11.99 1.73 -9.42
CA ALA A 28 11.46 3.07 -9.65
C ALA A 28 12.58 4.12 -9.62
N TYR A 29 13.60 3.98 -8.78
CA TYR A 29 14.75 4.88 -8.78
C TYR A 29 15.50 4.84 -10.12
N SER A 30 15.82 3.65 -10.65
CA SER A 30 16.50 3.53 -11.95
C SER A 30 15.65 4.08 -13.11
N ILE A 31 14.33 3.89 -13.08
CA ILE A 31 13.40 4.33 -14.12
C ILE A 31 13.19 5.85 -14.07
N PHE A 32 12.94 6.41 -12.87
CA PHE A 32 12.62 7.84 -12.71
C PHE A 32 13.85 8.74 -12.71
N PHE A 33 14.99 8.29 -12.14
CA PHE A 33 16.18 9.12 -11.98
C PHE A 33 17.33 8.75 -12.91
N GLN A 34 17.45 7.49 -13.35
CA GLN A 34 18.56 7.06 -14.22
C GLN A 34 18.16 6.75 -15.67
N PHE A 35 16.87 6.74 -16.01
CA PHE A 35 16.35 6.39 -17.35
C PHE A 35 16.96 5.08 -17.92
N LYS A 36 17.31 4.13 -17.05
CA LYS A 36 17.87 2.83 -17.43
C LYS A 36 16.79 1.75 -17.42
N PRO A 37 16.94 0.68 -18.23
CA PRO A 37 16.03 -0.45 -18.19
C PRO A 37 16.02 -1.08 -16.78
N PRO A 38 14.86 -1.56 -16.31
CA PRO A 38 14.71 -2.12 -14.97
C PRO A 38 15.63 -3.33 -14.76
N GLU A 39 16.58 -3.23 -13.84
CA GLU A 39 17.37 -4.36 -13.38
C GLU A 39 16.58 -5.18 -12.36
N VAL A 40 16.80 -6.50 -12.32
CA VAL A 40 16.12 -7.40 -11.39
C VAL A 40 16.62 -7.09 -9.98
N LEU A 41 15.76 -6.51 -9.15
CA LEU A 41 16.10 -6.22 -7.75
C LEU A 41 15.95 -7.49 -6.92
N ASN A 42 17.05 -8.23 -6.77
CA ASN A 42 17.17 -9.28 -5.76
C ASN A 42 17.30 -8.67 -4.36
N TYR A 43 16.24 -8.02 -3.86
CA TYR A 43 16.10 -7.66 -2.43
C TYR A 43 15.76 -8.92 -1.61
N SER A 44 16.58 -9.96 -1.76
CA SER A 44 16.43 -11.22 -1.04
C SER A 44 17.02 -11.07 0.35
N SER A 45 16.40 -10.31 1.25
CA SER A 45 16.68 -10.33 2.70
C SER A 45 18.10 -9.99 3.17
N ASP A 46 19.04 -9.85 2.25
CA ASP A 46 20.46 -9.75 2.48
C ASP A 46 20.85 -8.30 2.17
N TYR A 47 21.29 -7.61 3.21
CA TYR A 47 21.74 -6.23 3.16
C TYR A 47 23.00 -6.16 2.26
N LYS A 48 22.80 -5.99 0.95
CA LYS A 48 23.89 -5.71 0.00
C LYS A 48 23.83 -4.26 -0.41
N ASP A 49 24.72 -3.42 0.12
CA ASP A 49 25.10 -2.08 -0.38
C ASP A 49 24.12 -1.41 -1.35
N VAL A 50 22.87 -1.18 -0.91
CA VAL A 50 21.88 -0.44 -1.70
C VAL A 50 21.85 0.97 -1.15
N ASP A 51 21.95 1.96 -2.05
CA ASP A 51 21.80 3.37 -1.69
C ASP A 51 20.50 3.57 -0.89
N PRO A 52 20.58 4.05 0.37
CA PRO A 52 19.44 4.33 1.23
C PRO A 52 18.34 5.16 0.53
N PHE A 53 18.73 6.07 -0.36
CA PHE A 53 17.81 6.90 -1.10
C PHE A 53 17.01 6.10 -2.14
N SER A 54 17.71 5.33 -2.98
CA SER A 54 17.09 4.44 -3.98
C SER A 54 16.10 3.44 -3.35
N TYR A 55 16.51 2.82 -2.23
CA TYR A 55 15.65 1.88 -1.50
C TYR A 55 14.38 2.55 -0.96
N SER A 56 14.52 3.74 -0.38
CA SER A 56 13.39 4.49 0.17
C SER A 56 12.41 4.93 -0.93
N VAL A 57 12.91 5.38 -2.08
CA VAL A 57 12.07 5.76 -3.24
C VAL A 57 11.31 4.55 -3.79
N ASN A 58 12.00 3.42 -3.99
CA ASN A 58 11.37 2.18 -4.47
C ASN A 58 10.26 1.70 -3.53
N LYS A 59 10.50 1.77 -2.21
CA LYS A 59 9.50 1.46 -1.18
C LYS A 59 8.30 2.40 -1.23
N LEU A 60 8.56 3.71 -1.34
CA LEU A 60 7.53 4.74 -1.34
C LEU A 60 6.62 4.62 -2.56
N VAL A 61 7.20 4.40 -3.75
CA VAL A 61 6.42 4.21 -4.98
C VAL A 61 5.53 2.96 -4.89
N ARG A 62 6.07 1.84 -4.39
CA ARG A 62 5.28 0.61 -4.19
C ARG A 62 4.14 0.82 -3.20
N TYR A 63 4.42 1.49 -2.08
CA TYR A 63 3.43 1.83 -1.08
C TYR A 63 2.29 2.66 -1.70
N LEU A 64 2.62 3.72 -2.44
CA LEU A 64 1.63 4.56 -3.10
C LEU A 64 0.80 3.78 -4.14
N LEU A 65 1.44 2.99 -5.00
CA LEU A 65 0.72 2.23 -6.02
C LEU A 65 -0.24 1.21 -5.38
N ASN A 66 0.23 0.43 -4.42
CA ASN A 66 -0.59 -0.56 -3.73
C ASN A 66 -1.78 0.07 -3.02
N ASP A 67 -1.57 1.16 -2.28
CA ASP A 67 -2.66 1.83 -1.56
C ASP A 67 -3.62 2.55 -2.51
N LEU A 68 -3.14 3.15 -3.62
CA LEU A 68 -4.00 3.73 -4.65
C LEU A 68 -4.89 2.68 -5.32
N PHE A 69 -4.35 1.51 -5.65
CA PHE A 69 -5.15 0.40 -6.20
C PHE A 69 -6.13 -0.16 -5.16
N ALA A 70 -5.74 -0.25 -3.89
CA ALA A 70 -6.64 -0.64 -2.80
C ALA A 70 -7.79 0.38 -2.62
N ILE A 71 -7.51 1.68 -2.72
CA ILE A 71 -8.53 2.74 -2.71
C ILE A 71 -9.46 2.62 -3.92
N ALA A 72 -8.94 2.28 -5.11
CA ALA A 72 -9.76 2.02 -6.29
C ALA A 72 -10.71 0.83 -6.08
N ILE A 73 -10.25 -0.24 -5.41
CA ILE A 73 -11.10 -1.36 -5.01
C ILE A 73 -12.16 -0.92 -4.01
N ILE A 74 -11.81 -0.16 -2.97
CA ILE A 74 -12.75 0.39 -1.98
C ILE A 74 -13.83 1.23 -2.67
N TYR A 75 -13.43 2.08 -3.63
CA TYR A 75 -14.37 2.86 -4.43
C TYR A 75 -15.28 1.96 -5.28
N GLY A 76 -14.75 0.90 -5.90
CA GLY A 76 -15.53 -0.07 -6.65
C GLY A 76 -16.53 -0.85 -5.80
N LEU A 77 -16.15 -1.23 -4.58
CA LEU A 77 -16.97 -2.01 -3.64
C LEU A 77 -18.12 -1.18 -3.06
N PHE A 78 -17.81 -0.01 -2.50
CA PHE A 78 -18.80 0.77 -1.75
C PHE A 78 -19.42 1.89 -2.59
N GLY A 79 -18.68 2.48 -3.53
CA GLY A 79 -19.16 3.51 -4.44
C GLY A 79 -19.47 4.87 -3.80
N GLU A 80 -19.22 5.04 -2.51
CA GLU A 80 -19.47 6.27 -1.76
C GLU A 80 -18.15 7.01 -1.49
N ARG A 81 -18.17 8.35 -1.67
CA ARG A 81 -16.97 9.19 -1.52
C ARG A 81 -16.45 9.24 -0.08
N ILE A 82 -17.30 8.95 0.90
CA ILE A 82 -16.92 8.95 2.33
C ILE A 82 -15.85 7.88 2.62
N TYR A 83 -16.03 6.66 2.09
CA TYR A 83 -15.09 5.56 2.28
C TYR A 83 -13.76 5.80 1.56
N VAL A 84 -13.81 6.39 0.36
CA VAL A 84 -12.60 6.77 -0.38
C VAL A 84 -11.81 7.84 0.36
N ARG A 85 -12.48 8.87 0.89
CA ARG A 85 -11.82 9.91 1.69
C ARG A 85 -11.18 9.31 2.94
N PHE A 86 -11.88 8.42 3.64
CA PHE A 86 -11.32 7.75 4.82
C PHE A 86 -10.10 6.90 4.47
N ALA A 87 -10.17 6.09 3.41
CA ALA A 87 -9.04 5.32 2.92
C ALA A 87 -7.87 6.23 2.53
N PHE A 88 -8.12 7.38 1.89
CA PHE A 88 -7.08 8.36 1.58
C PHE A 88 -6.42 8.94 2.84
N TYR A 89 -7.17 9.23 3.91
CA TYR A 89 -6.58 9.67 5.18
C TYR A 89 -5.70 8.59 5.82
N VAL A 90 -6.10 7.32 5.74
CA VAL A 90 -5.30 6.19 6.23
C VAL A 90 -4.02 6.03 5.42
N MET A 91 -4.10 6.20 4.09
CA MET A 91 -2.92 6.20 3.21
C MET A 91 -1.96 7.31 3.59
N LEU A 92 -2.48 8.52 3.82
CA LEU A 92 -1.67 9.67 4.20
C LEU A 92 -1.01 9.47 5.56
N PHE A 93 -1.75 8.91 6.53
CA PHE A 93 -1.20 8.54 7.83
C PHE A 93 -0.09 7.49 7.69
N GLY A 94 -0.30 6.47 6.87
CA GLY A 94 0.72 5.47 6.58
C GLY A 94 1.96 6.05 5.91
N LEU A 95 1.77 6.94 4.94
CA LEU A 95 2.85 7.61 4.22
C LEU A 95 3.67 8.57 5.09
N VAL A 96 3.02 9.36 5.95
CA VAL A 96 3.67 10.45 6.70
C VAL A 96 4.17 9.99 8.07
N VAL A 97 3.49 9.03 8.69
CA VAL A 97 3.83 8.56 10.04
C VAL A 97 4.52 7.20 10.00
N LEU A 98 3.86 6.20 9.41
CA LEU A 98 4.34 4.82 9.47
C LEU A 98 5.57 4.57 8.60
N LEU A 99 5.62 5.13 7.38
CA LEU A 99 6.74 4.92 6.46
C LEU A 99 8.04 5.55 6.98
N PRO A 100 8.08 6.82 7.45
CA PRO A 100 9.29 7.40 8.03
C PRO A 100 9.70 6.69 9.32
N LEU A 101 8.73 6.30 10.16
CA LEU A 101 9.00 5.52 11.37
C LEU A 101 9.64 4.16 11.02
N TYR A 102 9.11 3.46 10.01
CA TYR A 102 9.66 2.20 9.52
C TYR A 102 11.09 2.38 9.00
N LEU A 103 11.34 3.40 8.17
CA LEU A 103 12.67 3.69 7.64
C LEU A 103 13.65 4.03 8.78
N TRP A 104 13.23 4.86 9.74
CA TRP A 104 14.05 5.19 10.89
C TRP A 104 14.43 3.96 11.73
N LEU A 105 13.46 3.08 12.03
CA LEU A 105 13.72 1.82 12.74
C LEU A 105 14.61 0.87 11.92
N PHE A 106 14.44 0.86 10.59
CA PHE A 106 15.23 0.04 9.70
C PHE A 106 16.72 0.47 9.69
N PHE A 107 17.00 1.77 9.67
CA PHE A 107 18.37 2.29 9.69
C PHE A 107 19.05 2.22 11.07
N GLN A 108 18.28 2.25 12.16
CA GLN A 108 18.81 2.14 13.53
C GLN A 108 19.33 0.73 13.89
N HIS A 109 18.96 -0.31 13.13
CA HIS A 109 19.38 -1.71 13.34
C HIS A 109 19.41 -2.17 14.82
N PRO A 110 18.31 -2.07 15.59
CA PRO A 110 18.32 -2.53 16.97
C PRO A 110 18.42 -4.07 17.03
N ASP A 111 19.50 -4.58 17.62
CA ASP A 111 19.77 -6.00 17.80
C ASP A 111 18.59 -6.69 18.53
N GLY A 112 18.03 -7.75 17.92
CA GLY A 112 16.89 -8.52 18.47
C GLY A 112 15.50 -8.13 17.96
N TYR A 113 15.35 -7.03 17.22
CA TYR A 113 14.04 -6.56 16.72
C TYR A 113 13.70 -6.96 15.27
N SER A 114 14.53 -7.81 14.65
CA SER A 114 14.37 -8.26 13.26
C SER A 114 13.01 -8.91 12.98
N SER A 115 12.45 -9.65 13.94
CA SER A 115 11.09 -10.22 13.83
C SER A 115 10.02 -9.11 13.82
N MET A 116 10.08 -8.16 14.76
CA MET A 116 9.14 -7.04 14.84
C MET A 116 9.20 -6.15 13.59
N LEU A 117 10.40 -5.92 13.05
CA LEU A 117 10.62 -5.14 11.85
C LEU A 117 9.97 -5.79 10.62
N SER A 118 9.96 -7.13 10.55
CA SER A 118 9.26 -7.90 9.50
C SER A 118 7.74 -7.79 9.61
N HIS A 119 7.18 -7.75 10.82
CA HIS A 119 5.76 -7.53 11.05
C HIS A 119 5.35 -6.10 10.69
N LEU A 120 6.11 -5.11 11.14
CA LEU A 120 5.93 -3.71 10.76
C LEU A 120 6.02 -3.54 9.25
N HIS A 121 6.98 -4.19 8.59
CA HIS A 121 7.11 -4.15 7.14
C HIS A 121 5.80 -4.57 6.44
N ARG A 122 5.14 -5.64 6.89
CA ARG A 122 3.87 -6.10 6.29
C ARG A 122 2.72 -5.14 6.58
N VAL A 123 2.66 -4.54 7.76
CA VAL A 123 1.60 -3.59 8.11
C VAL A 123 1.75 -2.28 7.35
N VAL A 124 2.99 -1.82 7.16
CA VAL A 124 3.30 -0.53 6.54
C VAL A 124 3.38 -0.63 5.03
N LEU A 125 4.00 -1.67 4.46
CA LEU A 125 4.28 -1.71 3.01
C LEU A 125 3.28 -2.51 2.20
N ASN A 126 2.57 -3.45 2.83
CA ASN A 126 1.43 -4.08 2.19
C ASN A 126 0.17 -3.30 2.56
N PRO A 127 -0.86 -3.28 1.70
CA PRO A 127 -2.12 -2.58 1.94
C PRO A 127 -2.99 -3.28 3.00
N VAL A 128 -2.39 -3.81 4.07
CA VAL A 128 -3.10 -4.50 5.16
C VAL A 128 -4.05 -3.55 5.87
N LEU A 129 -3.60 -2.31 6.13
CA LEU A 129 -4.46 -1.27 6.69
C LEU A 129 -5.66 -1.00 5.78
N MET A 130 -5.44 -0.89 4.47
CA MET A 130 -6.53 -0.70 3.49
C MET A 130 -7.47 -1.89 3.44
N MET A 131 -6.94 -3.12 3.47
CA MET A 131 -7.74 -4.33 3.50
C MET A 131 -8.58 -4.43 4.77
N LEU A 132 -8.08 -3.93 5.91
CA LEU A 132 -8.83 -3.84 7.17
C LEU A 132 -10.00 -2.84 7.09
N LEU A 133 -9.90 -1.82 6.25
CA LEU A 133 -11.00 -0.88 6.03
C LEU A 133 -12.20 -1.51 5.35
N ILE A 134 -12.00 -2.52 4.51
CA ILE A 134 -13.09 -3.19 3.79
C ILE A 134 -14.13 -3.79 4.76
N PRO A 135 -13.78 -4.67 5.72
CA PRO A 135 -14.74 -5.19 6.69
C PRO A 135 -15.26 -4.09 7.63
N ALA A 136 -14.44 -3.09 7.99
CA ALA A 136 -14.86 -1.98 8.83
C ALA A 136 -15.98 -1.15 8.17
N PHE A 137 -15.83 -0.81 6.89
CA PHE A 137 -16.83 -0.10 6.11
C PHE A 137 -18.07 -0.94 5.87
N TYR A 138 -17.91 -2.25 5.66
CA TYR A 138 -19.02 -3.18 5.55
C TYR A 138 -19.87 -3.18 6.83
N TYR A 139 -19.23 -3.23 8.00
CA TYR A 139 -19.92 -3.16 9.28
C TYR A 139 -20.59 -1.79 9.50
N GLN A 140 -19.88 -0.70 9.21
CA GLN A 140 -20.42 0.66 9.33
C GLN A 140 -21.67 0.87 8.46
N LYS A 141 -21.65 0.40 7.21
CA LYS A 141 -22.81 0.47 6.32
C LYS A 141 -24.00 -0.33 6.85
N THR A 142 -23.74 -1.49 7.43
CA THR A 142 -24.77 -2.39 7.97
C THR A 142 -25.41 -1.82 9.25
N GLN A 143 -24.63 -1.11 10.07
CA GLN A 143 -25.10 -0.48 11.31
C GLN A 143 -25.77 0.87 11.06
N GLY A 144 -25.23 1.69 10.13
CA GLY A 144 -25.78 3.00 9.79
C GLY A 144 -27.21 2.95 9.22
N GLY A 145 -27.59 1.84 8.58
CA GLY A 145 -28.98 1.63 8.13
C GLY A 145 -29.97 1.21 9.22
N LYS A 146 -29.50 0.93 10.45
CA LYS A 146 -30.36 0.53 11.58
C LYS A 146 -30.71 1.68 12.53
N THR A 147 -30.02 2.81 12.45
CA THR A 147 -30.23 3.96 13.36
C THR A 147 -31.43 4.83 12.95
N ASP A 148 -31.91 4.73 11.71
CA ASP A 148 -33.06 5.51 11.21
C ASP A 148 -34.43 4.81 11.40
N ILE A 149 -34.49 3.72 12.18
CA ILE A 149 -35.71 2.92 12.37
C ILE A 149 -36.17 2.82 13.85
N ASN A 150 -35.69 3.69 14.72
CA ASN A 150 -36.16 3.79 16.11
C ASN A 150 -36.63 5.21 16.45
#